data_AF-A0AAN6USW2-F1
#
_entry.id   AF-A0AAN6USW2-F1
#
_cell.length_a   1.000
_cell.length_b   1.000
_cell.length_c   1.000
_cell.angle_alpha   90.00
_cell.angle_beta   90.00
_cell.angle_gamma   90.00
#
_symmetry.space_group_name_H-M   'P 1'
#
loop_
_entity.id
_entity.type
_entity.pdbx_description
1 polymer ?
#
loop_
_entity_poly.entity_id
_entity_poly.type
_entity_poly.pdbx_seq_one_letter_code
_entity_poly.pdbx_strand_id
1 'polypeptide(L)'
;MEIPNPRRILAVSLADSAQHLSDVLKDLTGTTPSPPPAPSDPPGDEDDQAGAEPTLAGTTHPLALTTQYYTATVPIWLDLIPAAPSPFPSAAAAAETAAADWAATFLSPDAREVLAVLGGVVLVFALPPSSSSSSSSSPPPPVSTSVSVSAPRHHQDGGPGDAARELVRQVGRVVRQGLGGWEWDGVALAVGVGEVAVAVEGDGDDGELDAWEDLCAGCGLEFVHVSRAGGGGEGRNAFGERTGVARVLEALQANDWSAGGGGDEEEEEEEDEGEGGEGKGREGAGDEGGGFGLESLDFGLDGDDCVGLQKAIWAGGRDGDEEDGLGDQDVQKLERMMRKLQAVKDATAGLPEEQRKRMAKRAVGEVMKEL
;
A
#
# COMPACT_ATOMS: atom_id res chain seq x y z
N MET A 1 -4.18 -28.06 3.55
CA MET A 1 -5.56 -27.74 3.11
C MET A 1 -5.50 -27.26 1.66
N GLU A 2 -6.44 -27.62 0.81
CA GLU A 2 -6.49 -27.08 -0.55
C GLU A 2 -7.46 -25.89 -0.60
N ILE A 3 -7.07 -24.79 -1.25
CA ILE A 3 -7.93 -23.61 -1.44
C ILE A 3 -8.48 -23.67 -2.87
N PRO A 4 -9.76 -24.05 -3.07
CA PRO A 4 -10.31 -24.32 -4.41
C PRO A 4 -10.57 -23.05 -5.21
N ASN A 5 -10.94 -21.95 -4.55
CA ASN A 5 -11.29 -20.67 -5.18
C ASN A 5 -10.48 -19.53 -4.56
N PRO A 6 -9.17 -19.46 -4.81
CA PRO A 6 -8.36 -18.42 -4.21
C PRO A 6 -8.70 -17.03 -4.77
N ARG A 7 -8.46 -15.99 -3.95
CA ARG A 7 -8.39 -14.59 -4.42
C ARG A 7 -7.32 -14.44 -5.52
N ARG A 8 -7.40 -13.37 -6.31
CA ARG A 8 -6.47 -13.13 -7.44
C ARG A 8 -5.32 -12.20 -7.08
N ILE A 9 -4.25 -12.29 -7.87
CA ILE A 9 -3.18 -11.31 -7.92
C ILE A 9 -3.40 -10.42 -9.14
N LEU A 10 -3.33 -9.10 -8.96
CA LEU A 10 -3.19 -8.15 -10.09
C LEU A 10 -1.71 -7.77 -10.24
N ALA A 11 -1.09 -8.19 -11.35
CA ALA A 11 0.28 -7.86 -11.68
C ALA A 11 0.33 -6.77 -12.75
N VAL A 12 0.92 -5.62 -12.42
CA VAL A 12 0.89 -4.40 -13.23
C VAL A 12 2.30 -4.00 -13.62
N SER A 13 2.49 -3.53 -14.85
CA SER A 13 3.73 -2.90 -15.30
C SER A 13 3.46 -1.83 -16.35
N LEU A 14 4.46 -1.01 -16.68
CA LEU A 14 4.41 -0.21 -17.91
C LEU A 14 4.59 -1.13 -19.12
N ALA A 15 3.98 -0.78 -20.25
CA ALA A 15 4.13 -1.52 -21.50
C ALA A 15 5.62 -1.67 -21.90
N ASP A 16 6.43 -0.62 -21.71
CA ASP A 16 7.88 -0.65 -21.98
C ASP A 16 8.66 -1.56 -21.01
N SER A 17 8.07 -1.92 -19.87
CA SER A 17 8.62 -2.83 -18.87
C SER A 17 7.99 -4.23 -18.91
N ALA A 18 7.19 -4.55 -19.95
CA ALA A 18 6.51 -5.84 -20.08
C ALA A 18 7.47 -7.04 -20.05
N GLN A 19 8.71 -6.89 -20.56
CA GLN A 19 9.71 -7.95 -20.48
C GLN A 19 10.16 -8.21 -19.03
N HIS A 20 10.30 -7.17 -18.20
CA HIS A 20 10.62 -7.35 -16.78
C HIS A 20 9.49 -8.07 -16.04
N LEU A 21 8.24 -7.73 -16.32
CA LEU A 21 7.08 -8.46 -15.79
C LEU A 21 7.14 -9.94 -16.20
N SER A 22 7.39 -10.23 -17.47
CA SER A 22 7.50 -11.61 -17.98
C SER A 22 8.64 -12.40 -17.33
N ASP A 23 9.82 -11.80 -17.18
CA ASP A 23 10.99 -12.41 -16.53
C ASP A 23 10.69 -12.72 -15.05
N VAL A 24 10.13 -11.76 -14.29
CA VAL A 24 9.76 -11.96 -12.88
C VAL A 24 8.70 -13.07 -12.73
N LEU A 25 7.70 -13.11 -13.60
CA LEU A 25 6.66 -14.14 -13.56
C LEU A 25 7.21 -15.52 -13.92
N LYS A 26 8.16 -15.59 -14.86
CA LYS A 26 8.85 -16.83 -15.20
C LYS A 26 9.65 -17.35 -14.00
N ASP A 27 10.35 -16.48 -13.30
CA ASP A 27 11.13 -16.85 -12.12
C ASP A 27 10.21 -17.24 -10.95
N LEU A 28 9.05 -16.58 -10.81
CA LEU A 28 8.07 -16.84 -9.76
C LEU A 28 7.28 -18.15 -9.97
N THR A 29 6.91 -18.45 -11.22
CA THR A 29 5.97 -19.54 -11.56
C THR A 29 6.64 -20.73 -12.25
N GLY A 30 7.88 -20.57 -12.73
CA GLY A 30 8.58 -21.51 -13.58
C GLY A 30 8.14 -21.52 -15.05
N THR A 31 7.12 -20.74 -15.42
CA THR A 31 6.58 -20.69 -16.79
C THR A 31 6.42 -19.24 -17.28
N THR A 32 6.67 -19.02 -18.58
CA THR A 32 6.57 -17.67 -19.17
C THR A 32 5.12 -17.38 -19.53
N PRO A 33 4.57 -16.21 -19.15
CA PRO A 33 3.24 -15.81 -19.59
C PRO A 33 3.23 -15.62 -21.11
N SER A 34 2.17 -16.09 -21.77
CA SER A 34 1.99 -15.96 -23.21
C SER A 34 0.77 -15.12 -23.53
N PRO A 35 0.85 -14.21 -24.52
CA PRO A 35 -0.33 -13.53 -25.05
C PRO A 35 -1.30 -14.56 -25.68
N PRO A 36 -2.60 -14.24 -25.76
CA PRO A 36 -3.57 -15.12 -26.38
C PRO A 36 -3.25 -15.26 -27.88
N PRO A 37 -3.56 -16.41 -28.50
CA PRO A 37 -3.36 -16.57 -29.93
C PRO A 37 -4.17 -15.51 -30.68
N ALA A 38 -3.54 -14.87 -31.68
CA ALA A 38 -4.23 -13.91 -32.53
C ALA A 38 -5.49 -14.57 -33.14
N PRO A 39 -6.60 -13.82 -33.29
CA PRO A 39 -7.78 -14.34 -33.96
C PRO A 39 -7.35 -14.84 -35.34
N SER A 40 -7.56 -16.13 -35.60
CA SER A 40 -7.36 -16.70 -36.92
C SER A 40 -8.48 -16.18 -37.81
N ASP A 41 -8.25 -15.04 -38.47
CA ASP A 41 -9.23 -14.47 -39.38
C ASP A 41 -9.50 -15.45 -40.54
N PRO A 42 -10.78 -15.62 -40.94
CA PRO A 42 -11.11 -16.32 -42.17
C PRO A 42 -10.53 -15.57 -43.38
N PRO A 43 -10.30 -16.24 -44.52
CA PRO A 43 -9.77 -15.58 -45.72
C PRO A 43 -10.84 -14.62 -46.27
N GLY A 44 -10.76 -13.35 -45.92
CA GLY A 44 -11.71 -12.32 -46.34
C GLY A 44 -11.08 -10.93 -46.30
N ASP A 45 -10.85 -10.40 -47.50
CA ASP A 45 -10.53 -9.01 -47.89
C ASP A 45 -9.30 -8.34 -47.26
N GLU A 46 -8.27 -8.15 -48.10
CA GLU A 46 -6.88 -7.80 -47.79
C GLU A 46 -6.62 -6.32 -47.38
N ASP A 47 -7.62 -5.53 -47.00
CA ASP A 47 -7.45 -4.05 -46.93
C ASP A 47 -7.74 -3.36 -45.58
N ASP A 48 -8.06 -4.06 -44.47
CA ASP A 48 -8.33 -3.36 -43.20
C ASP A 48 -7.97 -4.13 -41.91
N GLN A 49 -6.83 -4.84 -41.91
CA GLN A 49 -6.37 -5.62 -40.77
C GLN A 49 -5.08 -5.03 -40.18
N ALA A 50 -5.22 -3.92 -39.43
CA ALA A 50 -4.22 -3.55 -38.42
C ALA A 50 -4.30 -4.59 -37.29
N GLY A 51 -3.64 -5.73 -37.48
CA GLY A 51 -3.56 -6.79 -36.48
C GLY A 51 -3.00 -6.22 -35.19
N ALA A 52 -3.79 -6.27 -34.11
CA ALA A 52 -3.32 -5.90 -32.79
C ALA A 52 -2.12 -6.78 -32.42
N GLU A 53 -1.00 -6.15 -32.06
CA GLU A 53 0.17 -6.91 -31.61
C GLU A 53 -0.19 -7.72 -30.35
N PRO A 54 0.33 -8.95 -30.24
CA PRO A 54 0.01 -9.82 -29.12
C PRO A 54 0.51 -9.19 -27.80
N THR A 55 -0.43 -8.85 -26.90
CA THR A 55 -0.15 -8.20 -25.61
C THR A 55 -0.38 -9.13 -24.42
N LEU A 56 0.40 -8.94 -23.35
CA LEU A 56 0.18 -9.63 -22.07
C LEU A 56 -0.99 -9.03 -21.28
N ALA A 57 -1.38 -7.79 -21.55
CA ALA A 57 -2.49 -7.14 -20.84
C ALA A 57 -3.80 -7.91 -21.04
N GLY A 58 -4.56 -8.10 -19.96
CA GLY A 58 -5.80 -8.86 -19.95
C GLY A 58 -5.63 -10.38 -19.97
N THR A 59 -4.39 -10.89 -19.86
CA THR A 59 -4.13 -12.34 -19.74
C THR A 59 -4.14 -12.80 -18.29
N THR A 60 -4.35 -14.11 -18.09
CA THR A 60 -4.26 -14.76 -16.78
C THR A 60 -3.16 -15.80 -16.78
N HIS A 61 -2.28 -15.76 -15.78
CA HIS A 61 -1.17 -16.69 -15.60
C HIS A 61 -1.29 -17.42 -14.26
N PRO A 62 -1.19 -18.77 -14.21
CA PRO A 62 -1.36 -19.51 -12.97
C PRO A 62 -0.11 -19.50 -12.08
N LEU A 63 -0.29 -19.28 -10.78
CA LEU A 63 0.74 -19.43 -9.77
C LEU A 63 0.40 -20.57 -8.81
N ALA A 64 1.17 -21.65 -8.86
CA ALA A 64 1.04 -22.76 -7.92
C ALA A 64 1.77 -22.44 -6.60
N LEU A 65 1.01 -22.24 -5.52
CA LEU A 65 1.53 -22.06 -4.18
C LEU A 65 1.40 -23.37 -3.38
N THR A 66 2.50 -23.81 -2.78
CA THR A 66 2.53 -24.97 -1.89
C THR A 66 3.26 -24.58 -0.61
N THR A 67 2.55 -24.62 0.51
CA THR A 67 3.08 -24.35 1.84
C THR A 67 2.81 -25.55 2.76
N GLN A 68 3.26 -25.45 4.02
CA GLN A 68 2.94 -26.46 5.04
C GLN A 68 1.46 -26.44 5.46
N TYR A 69 0.77 -25.32 5.22
CA TYR A 69 -0.58 -25.07 5.69
C TYR A 69 -1.60 -25.27 4.56
N TYR A 70 -1.26 -24.81 3.35
CA TYR A 70 -2.17 -24.86 2.21
C TYR A 70 -1.49 -25.12 0.86
N THR A 71 -2.32 -25.50 -0.10
CA THR A 71 -2.01 -25.53 -1.53
C THR A 71 -3.07 -24.74 -2.28
N ALA A 72 -2.66 -23.90 -3.22
CA ALA A 72 -3.56 -23.08 -4.03
C ALA A 72 -2.98 -22.85 -5.43
N THR A 73 -3.84 -22.74 -6.44
CA THR A 73 -3.46 -22.22 -7.76
C THR A 73 -4.04 -20.83 -7.91
N VAL A 74 -3.24 -19.82 -7.58
CA VAL A 74 -3.65 -18.42 -7.56
C VAL A 74 -3.61 -17.84 -8.99
N PRO A 75 -4.72 -17.29 -9.51
CA PRO A 75 -4.71 -16.62 -10.80
C PRO A 75 -3.99 -15.26 -10.70
N ILE A 76 -3.01 -15.04 -11.58
CA ILE A 76 -2.36 -13.73 -11.76
C ILE A 76 -2.97 -13.07 -13.00
N TRP A 77 -3.70 -11.97 -12.80
CA TRP A 77 -4.17 -11.09 -13.87
C TRP A 77 -3.06 -10.12 -14.26
N LEU A 78 -2.74 -10.07 -15.54
CA LEU A 78 -1.68 -9.21 -16.06
C LEU A 78 -2.28 -7.95 -16.68
N ASP A 79 -1.75 -6.79 -16.31
CA ASP A 79 -2.13 -5.53 -16.92
C ASP A 79 -0.91 -4.68 -17.27
N LEU A 80 -0.99 -3.98 -18.40
CA LEU A 80 0.08 -3.12 -18.90
C LEU A 80 -0.46 -1.71 -19.13
N ILE A 81 0.14 -0.76 -18.45
CA ILE A 81 -0.19 0.66 -18.63
C ILE A 81 0.65 1.19 -19.80
N PRO A 82 0.01 1.81 -20.81
CA PRO A 82 0.74 2.33 -21.97
C PRO A 82 1.76 3.36 -21.51
N ALA A 83 3.01 3.16 -21.94
CA ALA A 83 4.01 4.22 -21.84
C ALA A 83 3.69 5.29 -22.89
N ALA A 84 3.91 6.56 -22.55
CA ALA A 84 3.56 7.68 -23.42
C ALA A 84 4.12 7.55 -24.85
N PRO A 85 3.31 7.71 -25.89
CA PRO A 85 3.81 7.83 -27.26
C PRO A 85 4.46 9.22 -27.44
N SER A 86 5.79 9.32 -27.38
CA SER A 86 6.52 10.60 -27.52
C SER A 86 6.61 11.08 -28.98
N PRO A 87 6.61 12.41 -29.26
CA PRO A 87 7.90 13.10 -29.42
C PRO A 87 8.04 14.53 -28.80
N PHE A 88 7.04 15.11 -28.11
CA PHE A 88 7.12 16.47 -27.50
C PHE A 88 6.09 16.67 -26.36
N PRO A 89 6.22 17.71 -25.51
CA PRO A 89 7.08 17.76 -24.32
C PRO A 89 6.63 16.79 -23.20
N SER A 90 7.66 16.23 -22.54
CA SER A 90 7.70 15.29 -21.40
C SER A 90 6.90 13.99 -21.54
N ALA A 91 7.56 12.93 -22.02
CA ALA A 91 7.04 11.56 -21.98
C ALA A 91 6.60 11.11 -20.56
N ALA A 92 7.18 11.70 -19.51
CA ALA A 92 6.77 11.45 -18.14
C ALA A 92 5.37 12.00 -17.84
N ALA A 93 4.98 13.18 -18.35
CA ALA A 93 3.65 13.75 -18.11
C ALA A 93 2.53 12.93 -18.78
N ALA A 94 2.80 12.35 -19.95
CA ALA A 94 1.85 11.47 -20.61
C ALA A 94 1.78 10.07 -19.97
N ALA A 95 2.90 9.55 -19.44
CA ALA A 95 2.89 8.32 -18.66
C ALA A 95 2.17 8.50 -17.31
N GLU A 96 2.36 9.66 -16.67
CA GLU A 96 1.61 10.11 -15.49
C GLU A 96 0.11 10.12 -15.77
N THR A 97 -0.30 10.70 -16.89
CA THR A 97 -1.72 10.74 -17.28
C THR A 97 -2.28 9.34 -17.49
N ALA A 98 -1.56 8.46 -18.21
CA ALA A 98 -2.00 7.08 -18.44
C ALA A 98 -2.12 6.26 -17.15
N ALA A 99 -1.16 6.39 -16.23
CA ALA A 99 -1.22 5.73 -14.93
C ALA A 99 -2.36 6.29 -14.06
N ALA A 100 -2.63 7.59 -14.13
CA ALA A 100 -3.73 8.23 -13.42
C ALA A 100 -5.10 7.79 -13.96
N ASP A 101 -5.26 7.70 -15.28
CA ASP A 101 -6.46 7.21 -15.94
C ASP A 101 -6.73 5.73 -15.61
N TRP A 102 -5.66 4.92 -15.57
CA TRP A 102 -5.72 3.53 -15.12
C TRP A 102 -6.22 3.44 -13.67
N ALA A 103 -5.64 4.22 -12.76
CA ALA A 103 -6.06 4.23 -11.36
C ALA A 103 -7.51 4.73 -11.20
N ALA A 104 -7.93 5.73 -11.98
CA ALA A 104 -9.31 6.21 -11.99
C ALA A 104 -10.32 5.15 -12.43
N THR A 105 -9.93 4.29 -13.38
CA THR A 105 -10.74 3.16 -13.85
C THR A 105 -10.93 2.13 -12.73
N PHE A 106 -9.84 1.75 -12.04
CA PHE A 106 -9.93 0.82 -10.90
C PHE A 106 -10.65 1.39 -9.69
N LEU A 107 -10.65 2.71 -9.50
CA LEU A 107 -11.38 3.39 -8.45
C LEU A 107 -12.83 3.73 -8.82
N SER A 108 -13.27 3.38 -10.03
CA SER A 108 -14.65 3.57 -10.45
C SER A 108 -15.59 2.58 -9.74
N PRO A 109 -16.88 2.91 -9.57
CA PRO A 109 -17.87 1.99 -9.01
C PRO A 109 -17.96 0.66 -9.76
N ASP A 110 -17.78 0.68 -11.08
CA ASP A 110 -17.86 -0.51 -11.94
C ASP A 110 -16.71 -1.50 -11.69
N ALA A 111 -15.56 -1.01 -11.21
CA ALA A 111 -14.41 -1.85 -10.88
C ALA A 111 -14.45 -2.42 -9.45
N ARG A 112 -15.49 -2.12 -8.65
CA ARG A 112 -15.59 -2.60 -7.26
C ARG A 112 -15.57 -4.12 -7.15
N GLU A 113 -16.26 -4.81 -8.04
CA GLU A 113 -16.28 -6.29 -8.08
C GLU A 113 -14.90 -6.86 -8.41
N VAL A 114 -14.14 -6.17 -9.27
CA VAL A 114 -12.77 -6.55 -9.64
C VAL A 114 -11.84 -6.39 -8.43
N LEU A 115 -11.95 -5.29 -7.69
CA LEU A 115 -11.13 -5.05 -6.49
C LEU A 115 -11.46 -6.03 -5.35
N ALA A 116 -12.74 -6.37 -5.17
CA ALA A 116 -13.18 -7.27 -4.09
C ALA A 116 -12.56 -8.67 -4.18
N VAL A 117 -12.23 -9.15 -5.39
CA VAL A 117 -11.64 -10.48 -5.59
C VAL A 117 -10.10 -10.48 -5.53
N LEU A 118 -9.46 -9.31 -5.39
CA LEU A 118 -8.01 -9.23 -5.28
C LEU A 118 -7.57 -9.57 -3.86
N GLY A 119 -6.58 -10.46 -3.75
CA GLY A 119 -5.83 -10.73 -2.51
C GLY A 119 -4.35 -10.36 -2.62
N GLY A 120 -3.91 -9.95 -3.81
CA GLY A 120 -2.56 -9.44 -4.01
C GLY A 120 -2.46 -8.42 -5.15
N VAL A 121 -1.55 -7.46 -4.99
CA VAL A 121 -1.12 -6.53 -6.05
C VAL A 121 0.40 -6.62 -6.16
N VAL A 122 0.91 -6.86 -7.37
CA VAL A 122 2.34 -6.92 -7.66
C VAL A 122 2.67 -5.94 -8.77
N LEU A 123 3.33 -4.84 -8.41
CA LEU A 123 3.82 -3.86 -9.37
C LEU A 123 5.25 -4.22 -9.79
N VAL A 124 5.54 -4.32 -11.09
CA VAL A 124 6.89 -4.54 -11.61
C VAL A 124 7.34 -3.33 -12.44
N PHE A 125 8.50 -2.77 -12.13
CA PHE A 125 9.04 -1.61 -12.86
C PHE A 125 10.56 -1.67 -12.99
N ALA A 126 11.09 -0.99 -14.02
CA ALA A 126 12.53 -0.84 -14.19
C ALA A 126 13.08 0.22 -13.24
N LEU A 127 14.16 -0.10 -12.53
CA LEU A 127 14.96 0.90 -11.83
C LEU A 127 15.82 1.67 -12.84
N PRO A 128 16.00 3.00 -12.66
CA PRO A 128 16.87 3.77 -13.54
C PRO A 128 18.29 3.20 -13.50
N PRO A 129 19.01 3.18 -14.63
CA PRO A 129 20.36 2.65 -14.66
C PRO A 129 21.27 3.54 -13.81
N SER A 130 22.11 2.88 -13.01
CA SER A 130 23.17 3.56 -12.26
C SER A 130 23.99 4.42 -13.21
N SER A 131 24.07 5.73 -12.93
CA SER A 131 24.90 6.65 -13.67
C SER A 131 26.36 6.27 -13.44
N SER A 132 26.88 5.33 -14.24
CA SER A 132 28.32 5.08 -14.30
C SER A 132 28.95 6.39 -14.78
N SER A 133 29.57 7.10 -13.83
CA SER A 133 30.39 8.26 -14.14
C SER A 133 31.53 7.76 -15.01
N SER A 134 31.32 7.85 -16.32
CA SER A 134 32.38 7.69 -17.31
C SER A 134 33.33 8.86 -17.08
N SER A 135 34.29 8.66 -16.18
CA SER A 135 35.49 9.46 -16.04
C SER A 135 36.32 9.27 -17.32
N SER A 136 35.84 9.86 -18.42
CA SER A 136 36.66 10.14 -19.57
C SER A 136 37.74 11.11 -19.10
N SER A 137 38.91 10.54 -18.84
CA SER A 137 40.14 11.27 -18.59
C SER A 137 40.54 12.03 -19.86
N SER A 138 39.92 13.19 -20.07
CA SER A 138 40.46 14.20 -20.98
C SER A 138 41.52 15.03 -20.23
N PRO A 139 42.69 15.31 -20.83
CA PRO A 139 43.70 16.13 -20.19
C PRO A 139 43.22 17.58 -20.06
N PRO A 140 43.67 18.35 -19.06
CA PRO A 140 43.16 19.69 -18.82
C PRO A 140 43.59 20.66 -19.94
N PRO A 141 42.70 21.50 -20.49
CA PRO A 141 43.13 22.67 -21.25
C PRO A 141 43.60 23.78 -20.29
N PRO A 142 44.50 24.68 -20.73
CA PRO A 142 45.06 25.69 -19.85
C PRO A 142 44.02 26.75 -19.48
N VAL A 143 43.94 27.00 -18.17
CA VAL A 143 43.52 28.24 -17.49
C VAL A 143 42.98 29.36 -18.39
N SER A 144 41.68 29.59 -18.30
CA SER A 144 41.07 30.89 -18.53
C SER A 144 40.04 31.14 -17.43
N THR A 145 40.34 32.15 -16.61
CA THR A 145 39.50 32.60 -15.51
C THR A 145 38.25 33.28 -16.06
N SER A 146 37.14 32.55 -16.13
CA SER A 146 35.80 33.13 -16.23
C SER A 146 34.98 32.62 -15.06
N VAL A 147 34.52 33.55 -14.23
CA VAL A 147 33.59 33.29 -13.13
C VAL A 147 32.27 32.84 -13.74
N SER A 148 32.04 31.53 -13.76
CA SER A 148 30.73 30.97 -14.06
C SER A 148 29.87 31.06 -12.80
N VAL A 149 28.90 31.97 -12.83
CA VAL A 149 27.80 32.02 -11.86
C VAL A 149 27.06 30.68 -11.96
N SER A 150 27.02 29.94 -10.86
CA SER A 150 26.24 28.71 -10.73
C SER A 150 24.77 29.01 -10.99
N ALA A 151 24.29 28.67 -12.18
CA ALA A 151 22.87 28.58 -12.46
C ALA A 151 22.28 27.46 -11.57
N PRO A 152 21.04 27.62 -11.07
CA PRO A 152 20.36 26.53 -10.39
C PRO A 152 20.28 25.35 -11.36
N ARG A 153 20.65 24.16 -10.89
CA ARG A 153 20.47 22.92 -11.65
C ARG A 153 18.97 22.77 -11.87
N HIS A 154 18.52 23.08 -13.08
CA HIS A 154 17.21 22.65 -13.55
C HIS A 154 17.20 21.12 -13.42
N HIS A 155 16.35 20.60 -12.54
CA HIS A 155 15.92 19.20 -12.60
C HIS A 155 15.51 18.93 -14.05
N GLN A 156 16.17 17.97 -14.71
CA GLN A 156 15.73 17.50 -16.00
C GLN A 156 14.37 16.82 -15.78
N ASP A 157 13.31 17.53 -16.17
CA ASP A 157 11.94 16.99 -16.18
C ASP A 157 11.88 15.76 -17.10
N GLY A 158 11.52 14.61 -16.52
CA GLY A 158 10.90 13.50 -17.22
C GLY A 158 11.82 12.33 -17.58
N GLY A 159 12.65 11.88 -16.63
CA GLY A 159 13.42 10.65 -16.79
C GLY A 159 12.54 9.39 -16.68
N PRO A 160 13.02 8.21 -17.13
CA PRO A 160 12.30 6.93 -16.96
C PRO A 160 12.04 6.59 -15.48
N GLY A 161 12.91 7.08 -14.57
CA GLY A 161 12.69 6.97 -13.12
C GLY A 161 11.47 7.75 -12.63
N ASP A 162 11.15 8.90 -13.25
CA ASP A 162 9.99 9.72 -12.85
C ASP A 162 8.68 9.03 -13.21
N ALA A 163 8.61 8.42 -14.40
CA ALA A 163 7.44 7.65 -14.82
C ALA A 163 7.19 6.43 -13.92
N ALA A 164 8.25 5.73 -13.52
CA ALA A 164 8.13 4.60 -12.58
C ALA A 164 7.70 5.08 -11.18
N ARG A 165 8.23 6.20 -10.68
CA ARG A 165 7.80 6.80 -9.40
C ARG A 165 6.32 7.16 -9.44
N GLU A 166 5.85 7.73 -10.54
CA GLU A 166 4.46 8.11 -10.68
C GLU A 166 3.52 6.91 -10.78
N LEU A 167 3.94 5.87 -11.51
CA LEU A 167 3.24 4.60 -11.52
C LEU A 167 3.06 4.02 -10.10
N VAL A 168 4.12 4.02 -9.28
CA VAL A 168 4.04 3.59 -7.87
C VAL A 168 3.00 4.41 -7.08
N ARG A 169 2.93 5.72 -7.32
CA ARG A 169 1.93 6.59 -6.67
C ARG A 169 0.51 6.23 -7.09
N GLN A 170 0.27 5.99 -8.38
CA GLN A 170 -1.06 5.67 -8.89
C GLN A 170 -1.52 4.27 -8.46
N VAL A 171 -0.63 3.27 -8.46
CA VAL A 171 -0.94 1.95 -7.89
C VAL A 171 -1.19 2.03 -6.39
N GLY A 172 -0.36 2.76 -5.65
CA GLY A 172 -0.57 3.01 -4.22
C GLY A 172 -1.86 3.77 -3.92
N ARG A 173 -2.35 4.59 -4.85
CA ARG A 173 -3.68 5.22 -4.75
C ARG A 173 -4.79 4.18 -4.84
N VAL A 174 -4.71 3.21 -5.76
CA VAL A 174 -5.66 2.09 -5.86
C VAL A 174 -5.63 1.23 -4.59
N VAL A 175 -4.44 0.92 -4.06
CA VAL A 175 -4.31 0.15 -2.80
C VAL A 175 -4.96 0.89 -1.62
N ARG A 176 -4.64 2.17 -1.43
CA ARG A 176 -5.14 2.93 -0.28
C ARG A 176 -6.61 3.30 -0.37
N GLN A 177 -7.10 3.69 -1.55
CA GLN A 177 -8.48 4.17 -1.72
C GLN A 177 -9.45 3.07 -2.18
N GLY A 178 -8.97 2.11 -2.96
CA GLY A 178 -9.81 1.05 -3.54
C GLY A 178 -9.83 -0.24 -2.73
N LEU A 179 -8.68 -0.64 -2.18
CA LEU A 179 -8.56 -1.92 -1.45
C LEU A 179 -8.69 -1.77 0.08
N GLY A 180 -8.74 -0.55 0.61
CA GLY A 180 -8.86 -0.28 2.05
C GLY A 180 -7.54 0.07 2.75
N GLY A 181 -6.45 0.20 2.01
CA GLY A 181 -5.16 0.63 2.56
C GLY A 181 -4.65 -0.32 3.64
N TRP A 182 -4.45 0.20 4.85
CA TRP A 182 -3.91 -0.57 5.98
C TRP A 182 -4.89 -1.60 6.56
N GLU A 183 -6.18 -1.45 6.29
CA GLU A 183 -7.22 -2.41 6.71
C GLU A 183 -7.37 -3.56 5.72
N TRP A 184 -6.75 -3.44 4.53
CA TRP A 184 -6.75 -4.50 3.55
C TRP A 184 -5.92 -5.68 4.05
N ASP A 185 -6.50 -6.87 3.95
CA ASP A 185 -5.92 -8.13 4.39
C ASP A 185 -5.07 -8.83 3.29
N GLY A 186 -4.90 -8.18 2.14
CA GLY A 186 -4.09 -8.67 1.03
C GLY A 186 -2.63 -8.23 1.09
N VAL A 187 -1.87 -8.64 0.07
CA VAL A 187 -0.44 -8.33 -0.05
C VAL A 187 -0.16 -7.37 -1.21
N ALA A 188 0.59 -6.29 -0.96
CA ALA A 188 0.92 -5.29 -1.96
C ALA A 188 2.45 -5.16 -2.11
N LEU A 189 3.00 -5.51 -3.28
CA LEU A 189 4.44 -5.56 -3.54
C LEU A 189 4.81 -4.62 -4.70
N ALA A 190 5.95 -3.93 -4.55
CA ALA A 190 6.58 -3.11 -5.57
C ALA A 190 7.97 -3.69 -5.91
N VAL A 191 8.08 -4.32 -7.07
CA VAL A 191 9.27 -5.04 -7.53
C VAL A 191 10.08 -4.16 -8.49
N GLY A 192 11.16 -3.58 -7.96
CA GLY A 192 12.12 -2.80 -8.76
C GLY A 192 13.15 -3.72 -9.40
N VAL A 193 13.22 -3.73 -10.73
CA VAL A 193 14.15 -4.57 -11.51
C VAL A 193 15.27 -3.71 -12.09
N GLY A 194 16.52 -4.01 -11.75
CA GLY A 194 17.68 -3.29 -12.29
C GLY A 194 18.93 -3.40 -11.44
N GLU A 195 20.03 -2.84 -11.94
CA GLU A 195 21.27 -2.70 -11.17
C GLU A 195 21.35 -1.32 -10.53
N VAL A 196 21.43 -1.28 -9.21
CA VAL A 196 21.68 -0.06 -8.44
C VAL A 196 23.11 -0.13 -7.90
N ALA A 197 23.84 0.97 -8.06
CA ALA A 197 25.18 1.12 -7.52
C ALA A 197 25.06 1.08 -6.00
N VAL A 198 25.72 0.10 -5.38
CA VAL A 198 25.81 0.02 -3.92
C VAL A 198 26.48 1.29 -3.43
N ALA A 199 25.74 2.11 -2.68
CA ALA A 199 26.31 3.28 -2.04
C ALA A 199 27.46 2.83 -1.15
N VAL A 200 28.62 3.47 -1.28
CA VAL A 200 29.74 3.21 -0.38
C VAL A 200 29.31 3.69 1.01
N GLU A 201 29.35 2.80 2.00
CA GLU A 201 28.98 3.16 3.37
C GLU A 201 29.74 4.41 3.83
N GLY A 202 29.00 5.47 4.20
CA GLY A 202 29.54 6.66 4.86
C GLY A 202 29.30 8.02 4.20
N ASP A 203 28.58 8.14 3.07
CA ASP A 203 28.34 9.45 2.43
C ASP A 203 27.10 10.20 2.96
N GLY A 204 26.23 9.56 3.75
CA GLY A 204 25.03 10.20 4.30
C GLY A 204 23.97 10.58 3.24
N ASP A 205 24.14 10.09 2.02
CA ASP A 205 23.10 10.03 0.98
C ASP A 205 22.28 8.77 1.25
N ASP A 206 21.00 8.94 1.63
CA ASP A 206 20.04 7.85 1.71
C ASP A 206 20.04 7.19 0.33
N GLY A 207 20.42 5.91 0.24
CA GLY A 207 20.74 5.29 -1.05
C GLY A 207 19.55 5.36 -2.00
N GLU A 208 19.79 5.29 -3.31
CA GLU A 208 18.70 5.32 -4.29
C GLU A 208 17.62 4.25 -4.01
N LEU A 209 18.01 3.07 -3.49
CA LEU A 209 17.09 2.03 -3.04
C LEU A 209 16.26 2.45 -1.82
N ASP A 210 16.84 3.15 -0.85
CA ASP A 210 16.14 3.63 0.35
C ASP A 210 15.04 4.64 -0.05
N ALA A 211 15.33 5.52 -1.01
CA ALA A 211 14.33 6.44 -1.56
C ALA A 211 13.17 5.71 -2.27
N TRP A 212 13.42 4.54 -2.89
CA TRP A 212 12.36 3.70 -3.45
C TRP A 212 11.58 2.96 -2.37
N GLU A 213 12.25 2.48 -1.32
CA GLU A 213 11.61 1.85 -0.17
C GLU A 213 10.65 2.83 0.53
N ASP A 214 11.10 4.04 0.83
CA ASP A 214 10.28 5.10 1.44
C ASP A 214 9.06 5.46 0.57
N LEU A 215 9.27 5.58 -0.74
CA LEU A 215 8.17 5.88 -1.68
C LEU A 215 7.13 4.77 -1.70
N CYS A 216 7.57 3.51 -1.78
CA CYS A 216 6.66 2.35 -1.81
C CYS A 216 5.92 2.20 -0.48
N ALA A 217 6.63 2.32 0.65
CA ALA A 217 6.07 2.23 1.98
C ALA A 217 5.00 3.32 2.21
N GLY A 218 5.28 4.57 1.81
CA GLY A 218 4.29 5.66 1.86
C GLY A 218 3.05 5.39 1.02
N CYS A 219 3.16 4.56 -0.03
CA CYS A 219 2.07 4.11 -0.89
C CYS A 219 1.36 2.82 -0.41
N GLY A 220 1.80 2.22 0.71
CA GLY A 220 1.26 0.96 1.21
C GLY A 220 1.77 -0.27 0.44
N LEU A 221 2.94 -0.18 -0.19
CA LEU A 221 3.58 -1.25 -0.95
C LEU A 221 4.90 -1.65 -0.27
N GLU A 222 5.18 -2.94 -0.16
CA GLU A 222 6.52 -3.42 0.22
C GLU A 222 7.45 -3.40 -1.00
N PHE A 223 8.59 -2.71 -0.87
CA PHE A 223 9.58 -2.67 -1.94
C PHE A 223 10.48 -3.92 -1.93
N VAL A 224 10.64 -4.55 -3.11
CA VAL A 224 11.53 -5.69 -3.30
C VAL A 224 12.44 -5.43 -4.50
N HIS A 225 13.75 -5.35 -4.26
CA HIS A 225 14.74 -5.21 -5.32
C HIS A 225 15.10 -6.56 -5.95
N VAL A 226 15.00 -6.65 -7.28
CA VAL A 226 15.45 -7.79 -8.08
C VAL A 226 16.62 -7.36 -8.96
N SER A 227 17.83 -7.81 -8.60
CA SER A 227 19.04 -7.57 -9.39
C SER A 227 19.09 -8.51 -10.60
N ARG A 228 19.46 -7.95 -11.77
CA ARG A 228 19.65 -8.71 -13.02
C ARG A 228 20.99 -9.45 -13.06
N ALA A 229 21.95 -9.05 -12.24
CA ALA A 229 23.22 -9.74 -12.09
C ALA A 229 22.99 -11.02 -11.27
N GLY A 230 22.77 -12.12 -12.00
CA GLY A 230 22.41 -13.43 -11.46
C GLY A 230 23.13 -13.80 -10.17
N GLY A 231 22.36 -13.88 -9.09
CA GLY A 231 22.74 -14.56 -7.87
C GLY A 231 21.87 -15.80 -7.73
N GLY A 232 22.28 -16.91 -8.34
CA GLY A 232 21.73 -18.25 -8.09
C GLY A 232 22.04 -18.78 -6.67
N GLY A 233 22.17 -17.90 -5.68
CA GLY A 233 22.02 -18.24 -4.28
C GLY A 233 20.54 -18.32 -3.94
N GLU A 234 20.18 -18.87 -2.77
CA GLU A 234 18.79 -19.08 -2.33
C GLU A 234 17.97 -17.78 -2.12
N GLY A 235 18.34 -16.68 -2.79
CA GLY A 235 17.75 -15.36 -2.68
C GLY A 235 17.83 -14.86 -1.25
N ARG A 236 18.97 -14.99 -0.56
CA ARG A 236 19.12 -14.54 0.83
C ARG A 236 20.19 -13.47 1.00
N ASN A 237 19.96 -12.49 1.86
CA ASN A 237 20.95 -11.47 2.23
C ASN A 237 21.95 -11.98 3.30
N ALA A 238 22.87 -11.12 3.74
CA ALA A 238 23.88 -11.45 4.76
C ALA A 238 23.30 -11.84 6.14
N PHE A 239 22.03 -11.53 6.37
CA PHE A 239 21.28 -11.84 7.60
C PHE A 239 20.44 -13.11 7.45
N GLY A 240 20.45 -13.75 6.27
CA GLY A 240 19.70 -14.96 5.98
C GLY A 240 18.23 -14.73 5.60
N GLU A 241 17.81 -13.48 5.43
CA GLU A 241 16.46 -13.08 5.03
C GLU A 241 16.29 -13.22 3.52
N ARG A 242 15.07 -13.54 3.05
CA ARG A 242 14.82 -13.69 1.61
C ARG A 242 14.82 -12.33 0.91
N THR A 243 15.27 -12.32 -0.34
CA THR A 243 15.46 -11.16 -1.23
C THR A 243 15.06 -11.51 -2.66
N GLY A 244 14.83 -10.49 -3.50
CA GLY A 244 14.43 -10.67 -4.89
C GLY A 244 13.15 -11.50 -5.04
N VAL A 245 13.09 -12.35 -6.08
CA VAL A 245 11.92 -13.18 -6.38
C VAL A 245 11.59 -14.16 -5.24
N ALA A 246 12.59 -14.61 -4.48
CA ALA A 246 12.36 -15.48 -3.32
C ALA A 246 11.61 -14.76 -2.18
N ARG A 247 11.81 -13.45 -2.01
CA ARG A 247 11.05 -12.61 -1.07
C ARG A 247 9.62 -12.41 -1.57
N VAL A 248 9.45 -12.11 -2.86
CA VAL A 248 8.12 -12.01 -3.49
C VAL A 248 7.32 -13.29 -3.25
N LEU A 249 7.92 -14.45 -3.53
CA LEU A 249 7.27 -15.74 -3.31
C LEU A 249 6.91 -15.98 -1.84
N GLU A 250 7.77 -15.62 -0.90
CA GLU A 250 7.49 -15.76 0.53
C GLU A 250 6.31 -14.90 0.99
N ALA A 251 6.26 -13.64 0.55
CA ALA A 251 5.14 -12.75 0.86
C ALA A 251 3.82 -13.30 0.30
N LEU A 252 3.83 -13.79 -0.95
CA LEU A 252 2.65 -14.43 -1.55
C LEU A 252 2.27 -15.73 -0.84
N GLN A 253 3.23 -16.52 -0.36
CA GLN A 253 2.98 -17.74 0.41
C GLN A 253 2.41 -17.46 1.80
N ALA A 254 2.77 -16.33 2.41
CA ALA A 254 2.30 -15.92 3.72
C ALA A 254 0.88 -15.32 3.71
N ASN A 255 0.40 -14.87 2.54
CA ASN A 255 -0.92 -14.29 2.36
C ASN A 255 -2.05 -15.33 2.53
N ASP A 256 -3.19 -14.90 3.07
CA ASP A 256 -4.42 -15.70 3.09
C ASP A 256 -5.18 -15.56 1.76
N TRP A 257 -5.29 -16.68 1.05
CA TRP A 257 -5.95 -16.73 -0.26
C TRP A 257 -7.38 -17.22 -0.20
N SER A 258 -7.89 -17.60 0.98
CA SER A 258 -9.27 -18.04 1.11
C SER A 258 -10.21 -16.92 0.62
N ALA A 259 -11.26 -17.30 -0.12
CA ALA A 259 -12.29 -16.36 -0.53
C ALA A 259 -13.19 -16.06 0.67
N GLY A 260 -12.68 -15.30 1.63
CA GLY A 260 -13.41 -14.80 2.78
C GLY A 260 -13.27 -13.29 2.82
N GLY A 261 -14.18 -12.56 2.20
CA GLY A 261 -14.10 -11.09 2.18
C GLY A 261 -15.19 -10.43 1.35
N GLY A 262 -16.41 -10.39 1.89
CA GLY A 262 -17.43 -9.43 1.44
C GLY A 262 -18.87 -9.91 1.39
N GLY A 263 -19.43 -10.40 2.50
CA GLY A 263 -20.88 -10.37 2.73
C GLY A 263 -21.72 -11.50 2.14
N ASP A 264 -21.40 -12.74 2.48
CA ASP A 264 -22.41 -13.80 2.62
C ASP A 264 -21.92 -14.71 3.76
N GLU A 265 -22.22 -14.30 4.99
CA GLU A 265 -22.52 -15.28 6.02
C GLU A 265 -23.81 -15.96 5.53
N GLU A 266 -23.67 -17.05 4.78
CA GLU A 266 -24.75 -18.03 4.68
C GLU A 266 -24.98 -18.49 6.12
N GLU A 267 -25.93 -17.84 6.79
CA GLU A 267 -26.60 -18.38 7.97
C GLU A 267 -27.14 -19.74 7.52
N GLU A 268 -26.39 -20.81 7.81
CA GLU A 268 -26.94 -22.15 7.84
C GLU A 268 -27.99 -22.14 8.95
N GLU A 269 -29.23 -21.77 8.58
CA GLU A 269 -30.42 -21.96 9.41
C GLU A 269 -30.57 -23.47 9.64
N GLU A 270 -29.93 -23.99 10.69
CA GLU A 270 -30.31 -25.27 11.26
C GLU A 270 -31.73 -25.15 11.82
N GLU A 271 -32.63 -25.95 11.25
CA GLU A 271 -34.03 -26.10 11.63
C GLU A 271 -34.20 -26.39 13.14
N ASP A 272 -34.95 -25.57 13.87
CA ASP A 272 -35.61 -26.01 15.12
C ASP A 272 -37.09 -25.62 15.10
N GLU A 273 -37.93 -26.61 14.76
CA GLU A 273 -39.38 -26.56 14.94
C GLU A 273 -39.71 -26.62 16.45
N GLY A 274 -39.89 -25.47 17.09
CA GLY A 274 -40.24 -25.38 18.52
C GLY A 274 -41.26 -24.30 18.85
N GLU A 275 -42.49 -24.73 19.17
CA GLU A 275 -43.64 -23.98 19.68
C GLU A 275 -43.37 -22.72 20.55
N GLY A 276 -43.98 -21.60 20.13
CA GLY A 276 -44.91 -20.82 20.97
C GLY A 276 -44.38 -20.07 22.21
N GLY A 277 -44.19 -18.76 22.08
CA GLY A 277 -44.11 -17.86 23.23
C GLY A 277 -44.04 -16.38 22.86
N GLU A 278 -45.16 -15.67 22.96
CA GLU A 278 -45.26 -14.22 22.77
C GLU A 278 -44.38 -13.44 23.78
N GLY A 279 -43.57 -12.50 23.30
CA GLY A 279 -42.81 -11.57 24.13
C GLY A 279 -42.36 -10.33 23.36
N LYS A 280 -43.07 -9.22 23.56
CA LYS A 280 -42.75 -7.89 23.01
C LYS A 280 -41.38 -7.37 23.49
N GLY A 281 -40.62 -6.76 22.57
CA GLY A 281 -39.98 -5.47 22.84
C GLY A 281 -38.54 -5.28 22.37
N ARG A 282 -38.41 -4.34 21.43
CA ARG A 282 -37.41 -3.25 21.40
C ARG A 282 -36.21 -3.39 20.44
N GLU A 283 -36.14 -2.38 19.59
CA GLU A 283 -35.09 -1.98 18.65
C GLU A 283 -33.72 -1.71 19.34
N GLY A 284 -32.65 -1.92 18.58
CA GLY A 284 -31.27 -1.50 18.88
C GLY A 284 -30.29 -2.40 18.12
N ALA A 285 -30.01 -2.12 16.85
CA ALA A 285 -28.90 -1.27 16.39
C ALA A 285 -27.53 -1.93 16.66
N GLY A 286 -26.89 -2.35 15.58
CA GLY A 286 -25.64 -3.11 15.56
C GLY A 286 -24.48 -2.39 16.21
N ASP A 287 -23.66 -3.20 16.88
CA ASP A 287 -22.37 -2.85 17.45
C ASP A 287 -21.30 -3.15 16.40
N GLU A 288 -20.96 -2.12 15.62
CA GLU A 288 -19.73 -2.10 14.83
C GLU A 288 -18.62 -1.38 15.62
N GLY A 289 -17.42 -1.95 15.56
CA GLY A 289 -16.21 -1.14 15.56
C GLY A 289 -15.47 -1.06 16.89
N GLY A 290 -14.64 -2.06 17.14
CA GLY A 290 -13.50 -1.99 18.06
C GLY A 290 -12.43 -1.02 17.56
N GLY A 291 -12.75 0.27 17.53
CA GLY A 291 -11.76 1.34 17.55
C GLY A 291 -11.27 1.49 18.99
N PHE A 292 -9.97 1.74 19.16
CA PHE A 292 -9.36 2.05 20.45
C PHE A 292 -9.88 3.40 20.97
N GLY A 293 -11.14 3.41 21.40
CA GLY A 293 -11.83 4.56 21.93
C GLY A 293 -11.40 4.79 23.36
N LEU A 294 -11.29 6.07 23.72
CA LEU A 294 -11.22 6.58 25.09
C LEU A 294 -12.37 6.04 25.98
N GLU A 295 -13.37 5.38 25.37
CA GLU A 295 -14.47 4.62 25.98
C GLU A 295 -14.03 3.30 26.64
N SER A 296 -12.85 2.77 26.28
CA SER A 296 -12.25 1.58 26.93
C SER A 296 -11.66 1.88 28.32
N LEU A 297 -11.61 3.15 28.73
CA LEU A 297 -11.32 3.53 30.10
C LEU A 297 -12.61 3.39 30.92
N ASP A 298 -12.88 2.16 31.38
CA ASP A 298 -13.98 1.83 32.29
C ASP A 298 -13.82 2.55 33.65
N PHE A 299 -14.19 3.83 33.68
CA PHE A 299 -14.20 4.65 34.89
C PHE A 299 -15.58 4.64 35.57
N GLY A 300 -16.62 4.12 34.92
CA GLY A 300 -18.00 4.17 35.46
C GLY A 300 -18.57 5.60 35.50
N LEU A 301 -18.21 6.44 34.52
CA LEU A 301 -18.83 7.75 34.31
C LEU A 301 -19.99 7.60 33.33
N ASP A 302 -21.11 8.27 33.63
CA ASP A 302 -22.29 8.26 32.78
C ASP A 302 -22.02 9.05 31.50
N GLY A 303 -22.58 8.63 30.36
CA GLY A 303 -22.27 9.19 29.02
C GLY A 303 -22.41 10.71 28.89
N ASP A 304 -23.28 11.34 29.70
CA ASP A 304 -23.47 12.78 29.71
C ASP A 304 -22.26 13.56 30.29
N ASP A 305 -21.51 12.96 31.23
CA ASP A 305 -20.29 13.58 31.79
C ASP A 305 -19.10 13.49 30.81
N CYS A 306 -19.08 12.46 29.94
CA CYS A 306 -18.05 12.27 28.90
C CYS A 306 -18.20 13.28 27.76
N VAL A 307 -19.42 13.59 27.33
CA VAL A 307 -19.70 14.59 26.29
C VAL A 307 -19.31 16.00 26.76
N GLY A 308 -19.49 16.31 28.05
CA GLY A 308 -19.08 17.58 28.65
C GLY A 308 -17.56 17.78 28.62
N LEU A 309 -16.79 16.73 28.93
CA LEU A 309 -15.33 16.74 28.87
C LEU A 309 -14.83 16.83 27.42
N GLN A 310 -15.44 16.07 26.51
CA GLN A 310 -15.10 16.07 25.09
C GLN A 310 -15.40 17.43 24.43
N LYS A 311 -16.53 18.06 24.80
CA LYS A 311 -16.89 19.41 24.37
C LYS A 311 -15.99 20.48 24.97
N ALA A 312 -15.50 20.32 26.20
CA ALA A 312 -14.54 21.25 26.80
C ALA A 312 -13.16 21.17 26.12
N ILE A 313 -12.71 19.97 25.74
CA ILE A 313 -11.47 19.76 24.97
C ILE A 313 -11.55 20.39 23.58
N TRP A 314 -12.69 20.29 22.90
CA TRP A 314 -12.86 20.87 21.57
C TRP A 314 -13.25 22.36 21.57
N ALA A 315 -13.94 22.85 22.60
CA ALA A 315 -14.31 24.27 22.70
C ALA A 315 -13.21 25.15 23.30
N GLY A 316 -12.27 24.59 24.07
CA GLY A 316 -11.15 25.34 24.65
C GLY A 316 -10.08 25.78 23.65
N GLY A 317 -10.16 25.34 22.39
CA GLY A 317 -9.18 25.64 21.34
C GLY A 317 -9.65 26.66 20.29
N ARG A 318 -10.70 27.44 20.54
CA ARG A 318 -11.23 28.35 19.51
C ARG A 318 -11.68 29.70 20.05
N ASP A 319 -10.70 30.56 20.27
CA ASP A 319 -10.83 32.00 20.09
C ASP A 319 -9.54 32.53 19.44
N GLY A 320 -9.66 33.09 18.24
CA GLY A 320 -8.61 33.86 17.58
C GLY A 320 -7.99 33.20 16.36
N ASP A 321 -7.95 33.96 15.26
CA ASP A 321 -7.50 33.61 13.92
C ASP A 321 -6.05 33.11 13.78
N GLU A 322 -5.82 32.51 12.60
CA GLU A 322 -4.55 32.22 11.91
C GLU A 322 -3.95 30.81 12.09
N GLU A 323 -3.50 30.27 10.96
CA GLU A 323 -2.85 28.97 10.78
C GLU A 323 -1.68 28.80 11.75
N ASP A 324 -1.77 27.82 12.65
CA ASP A 324 -0.61 27.11 13.19
C ASP A 324 -1.07 25.74 13.69
N GLY A 325 -0.32 24.70 13.33
CA GLY A 325 -0.59 23.32 13.79
C GLY A 325 -0.61 23.21 15.31
N LEU A 326 -1.24 22.16 15.83
CA LEU A 326 -1.28 21.83 17.26
C LEU A 326 0.15 21.95 17.85
N GLY A 327 0.42 23.01 18.61
CA GLY A 327 1.76 23.29 19.09
C GLY A 327 2.21 22.23 20.10
N ASP A 328 3.53 21.96 20.16
CA ASP A 328 4.14 21.01 21.11
C ASP A 328 3.71 21.23 22.58
N GLN A 329 3.31 22.45 22.93
CA GLN A 329 2.82 22.78 24.26
C GLN A 329 1.47 22.13 24.58
N ASP A 330 0.60 21.94 23.58
CA ASP A 330 -0.73 21.34 23.77
C ASP A 330 -0.64 19.82 23.82
N VAL A 331 0.29 19.22 23.06
CA VAL A 331 0.65 17.80 23.18
C VAL A 331 1.22 17.51 24.58
N GLN A 332 2.15 18.34 25.08
CA GLN A 332 2.73 18.18 26.43
C GLN A 332 1.72 18.41 27.57
N LYS A 333 0.66 19.20 27.36
CA LYS A 333 -0.44 19.34 28.32
C LYS A 333 -1.33 18.09 28.32
N LEU A 334 -1.63 17.55 27.14
CA LEU A 334 -2.44 16.34 26.97
C LEU A 334 -1.73 15.11 27.56
N GLU A 335 -0.43 14.96 27.33
CA GLU A 335 0.37 13.86 27.91
C GLU A 335 0.41 13.92 29.45
N ARG A 336 0.59 15.12 30.02
CA ARG A 336 0.56 15.30 31.49
C ARG A 336 -0.80 14.97 32.08
N MET A 337 -1.87 15.30 31.36
CA MET A 337 -3.24 14.98 31.74
C MET A 337 -3.49 13.47 31.72
N MET A 338 -3.12 12.80 30.64
CA MET A 338 -3.27 11.34 30.50
C MET A 338 -2.48 10.58 31.55
N ARG A 339 -1.25 11.03 31.86
CA ARG A 339 -0.42 10.40 32.90
C ARG A 339 -1.01 10.53 34.29
N LYS A 340 -1.66 11.67 34.60
CA LYS A 340 -2.38 11.89 35.87
C LYS A 340 -3.66 11.05 35.96
N LEU A 341 -4.45 10.98 34.88
CA LEU A 341 -5.67 10.15 34.82
C LEU A 341 -5.35 8.66 34.95
N GLN A 342 -4.29 8.19 34.31
CA GLN A 342 -3.83 6.80 34.42
C GLN A 342 -3.37 6.48 35.86
N ALA A 343 -2.65 7.38 36.52
CA ALA A 343 -2.24 7.20 37.91
C ALA A 343 -3.43 7.12 38.88
N VAL A 344 -4.51 7.88 38.62
CA VAL A 344 -5.74 7.81 39.40
C VAL A 344 -6.53 6.53 39.12
N LYS A 345 -6.55 6.06 37.87
CA LYS A 345 -7.13 4.76 37.50
C LYS A 345 -6.43 3.62 38.26
N ASP A 346 -5.11 3.59 38.26
CA ASP A 346 -4.33 2.55 38.96
C ASP A 346 -4.52 2.61 40.48
N ALA A 347 -4.63 3.82 41.05
CA ALA A 347 -4.90 4.01 42.47
C ALA A 347 -6.35 3.65 42.88
N THR A 348 -7.27 3.51 41.92
CA THR A 348 -8.70 3.26 42.18
C THR A 348 -9.20 1.88 41.74
N ALA A 349 -8.31 1.07 41.14
CA ALA A 349 -8.58 -0.29 40.66
C ALA A 349 -9.01 -1.29 41.76
N GLY A 350 -8.80 -0.97 43.04
CA GLY A 350 -9.19 -1.82 44.18
C GLY A 350 -10.33 -1.26 45.06
N LEU A 351 -10.94 -0.13 44.66
CA LEU A 351 -11.95 0.57 45.45
C LEU A 351 -13.38 0.28 44.95
N PRO A 352 -14.39 0.26 45.84
CA PRO A 352 -15.80 0.17 45.44
C PRO A 352 -16.20 1.28 44.48
N GLU A 353 -17.14 0.98 43.59
CA GLU A 353 -17.53 1.81 42.43
C GLU A 353 -17.91 3.25 42.81
N GLU A 354 -18.68 3.44 43.89
CA GLU A 354 -19.04 4.79 44.38
C GLU A 354 -17.82 5.62 44.81
N GLN A 355 -16.81 4.97 45.40
CA GLN A 355 -15.59 5.66 45.82
C GLN A 355 -14.67 5.96 44.62
N ARG A 356 -14.62 5.06 43.63
CA ARG A 356 -13.93 5.27 42.36
C ARG A 356 -14.50 6.47 41.62
N LYS A 357 -15.83 6.51 41.44
CA LYS A 357 -16.56 7.62 40.80
C LYS A 357 -16.28 8.97 41.47
N ARG A 358 -16.27 9.00 42.81
CA ARG A 358 -15.93 10.21 43.58
C ARG A 358 -14.46 10.64 43.39
N MET A 359 -13.54 9.69 43.27
CA MET A 359 -12.11 9.97 43.11
C MET A 359 -11.78 10.53 41.71
N ALA A 360 -12.33 10.02 40.58
CA ALA A 360 -12.12 10.74 39.31
C ALA A 360 -12.84 12.05 39.29
N LYS A 361 -14.08 12.15 39.80
CA LYS A 361 -14.78 13.44 39.74
C LYS A 361 -13.96 14.55 40.40
N ARG A 362 -13.23 14.21 41.47
CA ARG A 362 -12.26 15.10 42.10
C ARG A 362 -11.00 15.32 41.25
N ALA A 363 -10.41 14.26 40.68
CA ALA A 363 -9.21 14.36 39.85
C ALA A 363 -9.43 15.14 38.54
N VAL A 364 -10.56 14.90 37.86
CA VAL A 364 -11.00 15.63 36.66
C VAL A 364 -11.25 17.11 37.01
N GLY A 365 -11.85 17.39 38.17
CA GLY A 365 -12.02 18.77 38.67
C GLY A 365 -10.70 19.47 39.02
N GLU A 366 -9.68 18.74 39.44
CA GLU A 366 -8.34 19.26 39.73
C GLU A 366 -7.56 19.54 38.43
N VAL A 367 -7.65 18.63 37.45
CA VAL A 367 -7.10 18.81 36.09
C VAL A 367 -7.74 20.00 35.37
N MET A 368 -9.06 20.16 35.47
CA MET A 368 -9.80 21.30 34.90
C MET A 368 -9.45 22.65 35.54
N LYS A 369 -8.85 22.66 36.73
CA LYS A 369 -8.42 23.88 37.43
C LYS A 369 -6.96 24.25 37.12
N GLU A 370 -6.19 23.31 36.57
CA GLU A 370 -4.81 23.51 36.11
C GLU A 370 -4.71 23.88 34.61
N LEU A 371 -5.81 23.73 33.88
CA LEU A 371 -6.07 24.40 32.59
C LEU A 371 -6.44 25.86 32.84
#